data_AF-A0A8J2HTM8-F1
#
_entry.id   AF-A0A8J2HTM8-F1
#
_cell.length_a   1.000
_cell.length_b   1.000
_cell.length_c   1.000
_cell.angle_alpha   90.00
_cell.angle_beta   90.00
_cell.angle_gamma   90.00
#
_symmetry.space_group_name_H-M   'P 1'
#
loop_
_entity.id
_entity.type
_entity.pdbx_description
1 polymer ?
#
loop_
_entity_poly.entity_id
_entity_poly.type
_entity_poly.pdbx_seq_one_letter_code
_entity_poly.pdbx_strand_id
1 'polypeptide(L)'
;MQDLRQFQFKNKDQKLGLSKDHLGMVIEALAKYHAGSIALEEKFRQSLLFSSQTHPNFLGMLATCLEVLGNNMLSWSDAKFVEAGYKIQNISKSIVESSKKNNDYNEDEFCVLNHGDCWANNVMFRENDANEPLEVRLVDFQLPVWSSPAIDLLYLLGFGPASDIMYIILDDFFLEKYLTTLKNTMEKLDCKRKPLTLDELKSSMWKRRSLGLISGLIFYPKFVIEADVVGPIKEVLDNQITEVSMYSTPEVVEKLSKVIPLMEEKGYLD
;
A
#
# COMPACT_ATOMS: atom_id res chain seq x y z
N MET A 1 -0.99 20.36 15.38
CA MET A 1 -0.11 19.19 15.21
C MET A 1 1.22 19.54 15.89
N GLN A 2 1.74 18.67 16.76
CA GLN A 2 3.00 18.91 17.48
C GLN A 2 4.18 18.51 16.58
N ASP A 3 5.29 19.26 16.60
CA ASP A 3 6.49 18.90 15.81
C ASP A 3 7.19 17.70 16.44
N LEU A 4 7.03 16.52 15.85
CA LEU A 4 7.59 15.27 16.37
C LEU A 4 9.13 15.21 16.26
N ARG A 5 9.75 16.05 15.42
CA ARG A 5 11.22 16.08 15.28
C ARG A 5 11.90 16.53 16.56
N GLN A 6 11.21 17.35 17.37
CA GLN A 6 11.67 17.75 18.70
C GLN A 6 11.79 16.56 19.67
N PHE A 7 11.10 15.45 19.38
CA PHE A 7 11.13 14.20 20.14
C PHE A 7 11.95 13.12 19.43
N GLN A 8 12.87 13.52 18.55
CA GLN A 8 13.78 12.64 17.81
C GLN A 8 13.07 11.65 16.87
N PHE A 9 11.82 11.93 16.49
CA PHE A 9 11.16 11.18 15.44
C PHE A 9 11.64 11.66 14.08
N LYS A 10 11.93 10.72 13.18
CA LYS A 10 12.34 10.99 11.80
C LYS A 10 11.71 9.96 10.85
N ASN A 11 11.54 10.35 9.60
CA ASN A 11 11.17 9.43 8.53
C ASN A 11 12.36 8.55 8.15
N LYS A 12 12.07 7.37 7.59
CA LYS A 12 13.09 6.54 6.92
C LYS A 12 13.24 7.01 5.48
N ASP A 13 14.41 6.73 4.90
CA ASP A 13 14.61 6.92 3.47
C ASP A 13 13.70 5.96 2.70
N GLN A 14 12.74 6.51 1.95
CA GLN A 14 11.78 5.75 1.16
C GLN A 14 12.45 4.84 0.12
N LYS A 15 13.65 5.19 -0.38
CA LYS A 15 14.36 4.40 -1.41
C LYS A 15 14.86 3.06 -0.88
N LEU A 16 15.21 3.04 0.41
CA LEU A 16 15.69 1.85 1.10
C LEU A 16 14.52 0.94 1.50
N GLY A 17 13.33 1.51 1.69
CA GLY A 17 12.19 0.82 2.27
C GLY A 17 12.38 0.55 3.77
N LEU A 18 11.38 -0.11 4.36
CA LEU A 18 11.38 -0.45 5.78
C LEU A 18 12.00 -1.83 6.00
N SER A 19 12.91 -1.94 6.96
CA SER A 19 13.39 -3.25 7.43
C SER A 19 12.25 -4.05 8.07
N LYS A 20 12.48 -5.35 8.29
CA LYS A 20 11.48 -6.24 8.92
C LYS A 20 10.96 -5.70 10.24
N ASP A 21 11.83 -5.16 11.09
CA ASP A 21 11.46 -4.64 12.41
C ASP A 21 10.65 -3.34 12.31
N HIS A 22 11.07 -2.43 11.42
CA HIS A 22 10.34 -1.19 11.16
C HIS A 22 8.93 -1.49 10.64
N LEU A 23 8.85 -2.33 9.61
CA LEU A 23 7.58 -2.73 9.01
C LEU A 23 6.68 -3.45 10.03
N GLY A 24 7.26 -4.31 10.87
CA GLY A 24 6.58 -4.94 11.97
C GLY A 24 5.93 -3.94 12.93
N MET A 25 6.64 -2.86 13.28
CA MET A 25 6.09 -1.79 14.13
C MET A 25 4.98 -1.00 13.42
N VAL A 26 5.10 -0.70 12.13
CA VAL A 26 4.03 -0.02 11.37
C VAL A 26 2.76 -0.87 11.33
N ILE A 27 2.91 -2.18 11.06
CA ILE A 27 1.80 -3.14 11.04
C ILE A 27 1.08 -3.17 12.39
N GLU A 28 1.83 -3.18 13.50
CA GLU A 28 1.24 -3.12 14.84
C GLU A 28 0.54 -1.78 15.11
N ALA A 29 1.10 -0.67 14.65
CA ALA A 29 0.50 0.66 14.80
C ALA A 29 -0.82 0.76 14.03
N LEU A 30 -0.86 0.27 12.78
CA LEU A 30 -2.09 0.18 11.98
C LEU A 30 -3.13 -0.72 12.66
N ALA A 31 -2.74 -1.90 13.14
CA ALA A 31 -3.66 -2.79 13.85
C ALA A 31 -4.28 -2.13 15.10
N LYS A 32 -3.48 -1.38 15.87
CA LYS A 32 -3.97 -0.61 17.04
C LYS A 32 -4.90 0.52 16.63
N TYR A 33 -4.55 1.26 15.57
CA TYR A 33 -5.37 2.33 15.01
C TYR A 33 -6.73 1.79 14.52
N HIS A 34 -6.73 0.69 13.77
CA HIS A 34 -7.92 0.01 13.30
C HIS A 34 -8.80 -0.50 14.45
N ALA A 35 -8.23 -1.17 15.46
CA ALA A 35 -8.97 -1.60 16.65
C ALA A 35 -9.60 -0.40 17.39
N GLY A 36 -8.86 0.70 17.53
CA GLY A 36 -9.36 1.95 18.11
C GLY A 36 -10.55 2.51 17.34
N SER A 37 -10.51 2.47 16.01
CA SER A 37 -11.62 2.92 15.16
C SER A 37 -12.90 2.10 15.36
N ILE A 38 -12.78 0.78 15.59
CA ILE A 38 -13.91 -0.10 15.91
C ILE A 38 -14.50 0.29 17.26
N ALA A 39 -13.66 0.46 18.29
CA ALA A 39 -14.11 0.85 19.62
C ALA A 39 -14.86 2.19 19.60
N LEU A 40 -14.39 3.15 18.79
CA LEU A 40 -15.06 4.43 18.59
C LEU A 40 -16.41 4.27 17.88
N GLU A 41 -16.46 3.50 16.79
CA GLU A 41 -17.70 3.25 16.06
C GLU A 41 -18.76 2.58 16.95
N GLU A 42 -18.39 1.54 17.71
CA GLU A 42 -19.30 0.86 18.64
C GLU A 42 -19.82 1.79 19.75
N LYS A 43 -18.96 2.67 20.25
CA LYS A 43 -19.31 3.61 21.32
C LYS A 43 -20.24 4.72 20.85
N PHE A 44 -19.98 5.28 19.66
CA PHE A 44 -20.71 6.44 19.17
C PHE A 44 -21.84 6.08 18.19
N ARG A 45 -21.92 4.81 17.73
CA ARG A 45 -22.91 4.28 16.77
C ARG A 45 -23.08 5.16 15.53
N GLN A 46 -22.01 5.81 15.12
CA GLN A 46 -22.01 6.70 13.98
C GLN A 46 -21.35 5.99 12.81
N SER A 47 -22.05 5.96 11.67
CA SER A 47 -21.42 5.52 10.44
C SER A 47 -20.30 6.50 10.10
N LEU A 48 -19.06 6.02 10.14
CA LEU A 48 -17.87 6.78 9.78
C LEU A 48 -17.80 6.83 8.25
N LEU A 49 -18.73 7.54 7.60
CA LEU A 49 -18.72 7.72 6.15
C LEU A 49 -17.65 8.74 5.77
N PHE A 50 -16.41 8.28 5.68
CA PHE A 50 -15.31 9.03 5.07
C PHE A 50 -15.12 8.56 3.63
N SER A 51 -15.24 9.49 2.69
CA SER A 51 -14.87 9.29 1.30
C SER A 51 -13.86 10.34 0.88
N SER A 52 -12.74 9.90 0.32
CA SER A 52 -11.78 10.78 -0.35
C SER A 52 -12.27 11.07 -1.77
N GLN A 53 -12.26 12.34 -2.18
CA GLN A 53 -12.47 12.66 -3.60
C GLN A 53 -11.21 12.31 -4.39
N THR A 54 -11.33 11.37 -5.31
CA THR A 54 -10.25 11.03 -6.25
C THR A 54 -10.17 12.09 -7.35
N HIS A 55 -8.97 12.56 -7.68
CA HIS A 55 -8.78 13.50 -8.78
C HIS A 55 -9.32 12.90 -10.11
N PRO A 56 -10.06 13.65 -10.95
CA PRO A 56 -10.71 13.10 -12.14
C PRO A 56 -9.76 12.36 -13.10
N ASN A 57 -8.52 12.84 -13.23
CA ASN A 57 -7.52 12.25 -14.13
C ASN A 57 -6.74 11.08 -13.50
N PHE A 58 -6.84 10.87 -12.18
CA PHE A 58 -6.01 9.90 -11.47
C PHE A 58 -6.23 8.47 -11.97
N LEU A 59 -7.48 8.06 -12.14
CA LEU A 59 -7.77 6.71 -12.62
C LEU A 59 -7.28 6.49 -14.06
N GLY A 60 -7.40 7.50 -14.92
CA GLY A 60 -6.87 7.45 -16.29
C GLY A 60 -5.35 7.28 -16.31
N MET A 61 -4.64 8.03 -15.45
CA MET A 61 -3.19 7.90 -15.27
C MET A 61 -2.80 6.46 -14.91
N LEU A 62 -3.54 5.79 -14.01
CA LEU A 62 -3.23 4.40 -13.63
C LEU A 62 -3.26 3.45 -14.84
N ALA A 63 -4.28 3.57 -15.69
CA ALA A 63 -4.39 2.78 -16.92
C ALA A 63 -3.21 3.04 -17.85
N THR A 64 -2.88 4.31 -18.09
CA THR A 64 -1.76 4.64 -18.98
C THR A 64 -0.41 4.17 -18.43
N CYS A 65 -0.16 4.29 -17.12
CA CYS A 65 1.07 3.78 -16.51
C CYS A 65 1.23 2.27 -16.73
N LEU A 66 0.18 1.48 -16.52
CA LEU A 66 0.24 0.03 -16.75
C LEU A 66 0.40 -0.30 -18.24
N GLU A 67 -0.29 0.40 -19.13
CA GLU A 67 -0.12 0.20 -20.57
C GLU A 67 1.32 0.48 -21.03
N VAL A 68 1.91 1.59 -20.58
CA VAL A 68 3.30 1.94 -20.88
C VAL A 68 4.27 0.90 -20.33
N LEU A 69 4.09 0.47 -19.08
CA LEU A 69 4.92 -0.57 -18.47
C LEU A 69 4.84 -1.87 -19.28
N GLY A 70 3.62 -2.32 -19.59
CA GLY A 70 3.40 -3.55 -20.37
C GLY A 70 4.05 -3.48 -21.76
N ASN A 71 3.93 -2.34 -22.47
CA ASN A 71 4.61 -2.09 -23.74
C ASN A 71 6.14 -2.14 -23.60
N ASN A 72 6.69 -1.53 -22.54
CA ASN A 72 8.12 -1.52 -22.29
C ASN A 72 8.67 -2.94 -22.08
N MET A 73 7.94 -3.76 -21.31
CA MET A 73 8.32 -5.14 -20.99
C MET A 73 8.39 -6.05 -22.22
N LEU A 74 7.70 -5.73 -23.31
CA LEU A 74 7.81 -6.48 -24.57
C LEU A 74 9.21 -6.41 -25.20
N SER A 75 10.00 -5.40 -24.82
CA SER A 75 11.38 -5.23 -25.27
C SER A 75 12.42 -5.86 -24.33
N TRP A 76 11.99 -6.43 -23.19
CA TRP A 76 12.89 -7.07 -22.25
C TRP A 76 13.40 -8.41 -22.77
N SER A 77 14.61 -8.80 -22.37
CA SER A 77 15.29 -9.97 -22.94
C SER A 77 14.75 -11.33 -22.46
N ASP A 78 14.10 -11.38 -21.30
CA ASP A 78 13.59 -12.63 -20.71
C ASP A 78 12.09 -12.80 -21.02
N ALA A 79 11.75 -13.92 -21.65
CA ALA A 79 10.41 -14.23 -22.16
C ALA A 79 9.33 -14.19 -21.07
N LYS A 80 9.65 -14.51 -19.82
CA LYS A 80 8.67 -14.45 -18.72
C LYS A 80 8.18 -13.03 -18.45
N PHE A 81 9.03 -12.02 -18.66
CA PHE A 81 8.63 -10.61 -18.51
C PHE A 81 7.85 -10.13 -19.74
N VAL A 82 8.14 -10.67 -20.93
CA VAL A 82 7.32 -10.39 -22.11
C VAL A 82 5.89 -10.90 -21.90
N GLU A 83 5.73 -12.12 -21.36
CA GLU A 83 4.43 -12.69 -21.02
C GLU A 83 3.68 -11.85 -19.97
N ALA A 84 4.35 -11.51 -18.86
CA ALA A 84 3.79 -10.61 -17.85
C ALA A 84 3.43 -9.23 -18.43
N GLY A 85 4.17 -8.75 -19.43
CA GLY A 85 3.88 -7.50 -20.14
C GLY A 85 2.52 -7.52 -20.85
N TYR A 86 2.20 -8.62 -21.54
CA TYR A 86 0.88 -8.81 -22.16
C TYR A 86 -0.24 -8.89 -21.11
N LYS A 87 -0.01 -9.55 -19.97
CA LYS A 87 -0.98 -9.59 -18.86
C LYS A 87 -1.24 -8.19 -18.29
N ILE A 88 -0.17 -7.42 -18.04
CA ILE A 88 -0.25 -6.04 -17.54
C ILE A 88 -0.99 -5.13 -18.53
N GLN A 89 -0.76 -5.27 -19.84
CA GLN A 89 -1.54 -4.56 -20.88
C GLN A 89 -3.02 -4.92 -20.87
N ASN A 90 -3.37 -6.16 -20.54
CA ASN A 90 -4.77 -6.55 -20.42
C ASN A 90 -5.40 -5.94 -19.17
N ILE A 91 -4.68 -5.95 -18.05
CA ILE A 91 -5.11 -5.34 -16.79
C ILE A 91 -5.32 -3.83 -16.93
N SER A 92 -4.51 -3.13 -17.70
CA SER A 92 -4.66 -1.68 -17.90
C SER A 92 -6.06 -1.30 -18.43
N LYS A 93 -6.72 -2.19 -19.17
CA LYS A 93 -8.08 -1.99 -19.72
C LYS A 93 -9.17 -2.07 -18.65
N SER A 94 -8.94 -2.78 -17.55
CA SER A 94 -9.92 -2.98 -16.47
C SER A 94 -9.56 -2.28 -15.17
N ILE A 95 -8.32 -1.77 -15.03
CA ILE A 95 -7.81 -1.20 -13.78
C ILE A 95 -8.66 -0.04 -13.26
N VAL A 96 -9.22 0.80 -14.15
CA VAL A 96 -10.07 1.93 -13.76
C VAL A 96 -11.31 1.45 -13.02
N GLU A 97 -12.04 0.49 -13.60
CA GLU A 97 -13.26 -0.06 -13.00
C GLU A 97 -12.97 -0.86 -11.73
N SER A 98 -11.87 -1.62 -11.71
CA SER A 98 -11.42 -2.31 -10.50
C SER A 98 -11.01 -1.32 -9.39
N SER A 99 -10.42 -0.17 -9.75
CA SER A 99 -9.97 0.82 -8.77
C SER A 99 -11.11 1.60 -8.13
N LYS A 100 -12.18 1.88 -8.87
CA LYS A 100 -13.38 2.55 -8.34
C LYS A 100 -13.99 1.80 -7.16
N LYS A 101 -13.86 0.47 -7.14
CA LYS A 101 -14.48 -0.41 -6.14
C LYS A 101 -13.62 -0.66 -4.91
N ASN A 102 -12.36 -0.21 -4.90
CA ASN A 102 -11.42 -0.54 -3.83
C ASN A 102 -11.85 0.04 -2.48
N ASN A 103 -12.44 1.24 -2.51
CA ASN A 103 -12.88 1.97 -1.34
C ASN A 103 -14.34 1.70 -0.98
N ASP A 104 -15.05 0.86 -1.75
CA ASP A 104 -16.46 0.58 -1.52
C ASP A 104 -16.63 0.01 -0.11
N TYR A 105 -17.58 0.60 0.61
CA TYR A 105 -18.06 0.04 1.86
C TYR A 105 -18.88 -1.22 1.55
N ASN A 106 -18.64 -2.27 2.32
CA ASN A 106 -19.44 -3.49 2.29
C ASN A 106 -19.73 -3.89 3.74
N GLU A 107 -21.02 -3.91 4.09
CA GLU A 107 -21.48 -4.22 5.45
C GLU A 107 -21.20 -5.65 5.91
N ASP A 108 -21.00 -6.57 4.95
CA ASP A 108 -20.62 -7.95 5.21
C ASP A 108 -19.10 -8.13 5.40
N GLU A 109 -18.29 -7.10 5.13
CA GLU A 109 -16.84 -7.11 5.36
C GLU A 109 -16.48 -6.47 6.72
N PHE A 110 -15.37 -6.94 7.30
CA PHE A 110 -14.78 -6.30 8.46
C PHE A 110 -14.23 -4.91 8.09
N CYS A 111 -14.98 -3.85 8.42
CA CYS A 111 -14.60 -2.48 8.10
C CYS A 111 -13.98 -1.74 9.29
N VAL A 112 -12.98 -0.92 8.98
CA VAL A 112 -12.23 -0.08 9.93
C VAL A 112 -12.00 1.30 9.31
N LEU A 113 -11.59 2.27 10.12
CA LEU A 113 -11.10 3.54 9.59
C LEU A 113 -9.65 3.31 9.14
N ASN A 114 -9.43 3.26 7.84
CA ASN A 114 -8.09 3.19 7.26
C ASN A 114 -7.42 4.57 7.39
N HIS A 115 -6.09 4.56 7.43
CA HIS A 115 -5.25 5.72 7.22
C HIS A 115 -5.37 6.21 5.77
N GLY A 116 -5.40 5.26 4.82
CA GLY A 116 -5.60 5.47 3.38
C GLY A 116 -4.38 6.00 2.63
N ASP A 117 -3.29 6.27 3.33
CA ASP A 117 -2.02 6.77 2.78
C ASP A 117 -0.84 6.36 3.68
N CYS A 118 -0.81 5.10 4.12
CA CYS A 118 0.22 4.62 5.06
C CYS A 118 1.44 4.07 4.31
N TRP A 119 2.51 4.86 4.27
CA TRP A 119 3.80 4.51 3.66
C TRP A 119 4.97 5.19 4.39
N ALA A 120 6.21 4.90 4.00
CA ALA A 120 7.42 5.30 4.73
C ALA A 120 7.50 6.81 5.08
N ASN A 121 6.96 7.69 4.24
CA ASN A 121 6.94 9.14 4.50
C ASN A 121 5.85 9.58 5.48
N ASN A 122 4.79 8.79 5.62
CA ASN A 122 3.70 9.05 6.57
C ASN A 122 3.87 8.24 7.87
N VAL A 123 5.10 7.75 8.11
CA VAL A 123 5.49 7.05 9.32
C VAL A 123 6.80 7.63 9.83
N MET A 124 6.80 8.03 11.11
CA MET A 124 7.99 8.51 11.78
C MET A 124 8.42 7.54 12.87
N PHE A 125 9.74 7.34 12.98
CA PHE A 125 10.34 6.45 13.95
C PHE A 125 11.26 7.21 14.91
N ARG A 126 11.26 6.79 16.17
CA ARG A 126 12.34 7.05 17.11
C ARG A 126 13.20 5.80 17.17
N GLU A 127 14.50 5.93 16.99
CA GLU A 127 15.45 4.81 16.90
C GLU A 127 16.51 4.88 18.01
N ASN A 128 17.19 3.77 18.28
CA ASN A 128 18.39 3.75 19.12
C ASN A 128 19.66 4.05 18.29
N ASP A 129 20.82 4.06 18.95
CA ASP A 129 22.12 4.32 18.31
C ASP A 129 22.52 3.26 17.26
N ALA A 130 21.89 2.08 17.28
CA ALA A 130 22.05 1.02 16.29
C ALA A 130 21.06 1.10 15.12
N ASN A 131 20.25 2.17 15.05
CA ASN A 131 19.14 2.36 14.09
C ASN A 131 18.02 1.31 14.19
N GLU A 132 17.84 0.70 15.36
CA GLU A 132 16.70 -0.17 15.63
C GLU A 132 15.49 0.67 16.07
N PRO A 133 14.28 0.38 15.58
CA PRO A 133 13.11 1.20 15.88
C PRO A 133 12.63 0.95 17.32
N LEU A 134 12.48 2.02 18.08
CA LEU A 134 12.00 2.02 19.47
C LEU A 134 10.53 2.44 19.56
N GLU A 135 10.14 3.43 18.76
CA GLU A 135 8.76 3.89 18.67
C GLU A 135 8.39 4.26 17.25
N VAL A 136 7.11 4.13 16.93
CA VAL A 136 6.52 4.52 15.66
C VAL A 136 5.34 5.46 15.89
N ARG A 137 5.15 6.41 14.98
CA ARG A 137 3.98 7.29 14.90
C ARG A 137 3.52 7.37 13.45
N LEU A 138 2.24 7.09 13.23
CA LEU A 138 1.56 7.38 11.96
C LEU A 138 1.25 8.87 11.92
N VAL A 139 1.46 9.51 10.77
CA VAL A 139 1.22 10.94 10.54
C VAL A 139 0.52 11.14 9.20
N ASP A 140 -0.08 12.32 9.01
CA ASP A 140 -0.78 12.69 7.76
C ASP A 140 -2.02 11.83 7.41
N PHE A 141 -3.09 12.03 8.17
CA PHE A 141 -4.37 11.33 8.01
C PHE A 141 -5.28 12.01 6.97
N GLN A 142 -4.75 12.33 5.78
CA GLN A 142 -5.47 13.11 4.76
C GLN A 142 -6.45 12.29 3.90
N LEU A 143 -6.29 10.96 3.81
CA LEU A 143 -7.13 10.06 2.99
C LEU A 143 -7.91 9.00 3.80
N PRO A 144 -8.53 9.32 4.95
CA PRO A 144 -9.21 8.31 5.75
C PRO A 144 -10.40 7.72 4.98
N VAL A 145 -10.58 6.41 5.06
CA VAL A 145 -11.71 5.70 4.44
C VAL A 145 -12.20 4.57 5.33
N TRP A 146 -13.52 4.49 5.51
CA TRP A 146 -14.13 3.39 6.25
C TRP A 146 -14.47 2.23 5.33
N SER A 147 -13.59 1.23 5.33
CA SER A 147 -13.70 0.03 4.48
C SER A 147 -12.79 -1.07 5.05
N SER A 148 -12.57 -2.14 4.29
CA SER A 148 -11.70 -3.24 4.71
C SER A 148 -10.29 -2.77 5.08
N PRO A 149 -9.65 -3.31 6.14
CA PRO A 149 -8.25 -3.03 6.47
C PRO A 149 -7.26 -3.49 5.38
N ALA A 150 -7.74 -4.27 4.39
CA ALA A 150 -6.97 -4.67 3.24
C ALA A 150 -6.41 -3.46 2.46
N ILE A 151 -7.06 -2.30 2.52
CA ILE A 151 -6.59 -1.08 1.84
C ILE A 151 -5.22 -0.69 2.38
N ASP A 152 -5.11 -0.35 3.67
CA ASP A 152 -3.83 0.05 4.27
C ASP A 152 -2.75 -1.04 4.15
N LEU A 153 -3.14 -2.31 4.28
CA LEU A 153 -2.20 -3.43 4.19
C LEU A 153 -1.66 -3.63 2.77
N LEU A 154 -2.50 -3.53 1.74
CA LEU A 154 -2.04 -3.64 0.34
C LEU A 154 -1.17 -2.45 -0.06
N TYR A 155 -1.51 -1.24 0.40
CA TYR A 155 -0.65 -0.07 0.20
C TYR A 155 0.71 -0.28 0.88
N LEU A 156 0.71 -0.49 2.20
CA LEU A 156 1.95 -0.59 2.97
C LEU A 156 2.83 -1.74 2.48
N LEU A 157 2.27 -2.93 2.22
CA LEU A 157 3.04 -4.09 1.78
C LEU A 157 3.45 -4.00 0.30
N GLY A 158 2.72 -3.24 -0.52
CA GLY A 158 3.03 -3.12 -1.94
C GLY A 158 4.30 -2.34 -2.25
N PHE A 159 4.70 -1.37 -1.41
CA PHE A 159 5.89 -0.53 -1.63
C PHE A 159 6.62 -0.05 -0.36
N GLY A 160 6.11 -0.38 0.83
CA GLY A 160 6.81 -0.09 2.08
C GLY A 160 8.00 -0.99 2.43
N PRO A 161 8.01 -2.31 2.10
CA PRO A 161 9.10 -3.19 2.51
C PRO A 161 10.40 -2.91 1.75
N ALA A 162 11.54 -3.07 2.42
CA ALA A 162 12.83 -3.12 1.75
C ALA A 162 12.89 -4.30 0.75
N SER A 163 13.61 -4.13 -0.36
CA SER A 163 13.57 -5.11 -1.46
C SER A 163 14.08 -6.49 -1.08
N ASP A 164 14.94 -6.57 -0.06
CA ASP A 164 15.48 -7.81 0.49
C ASP A 164 14.48 -8.58 1.34
N ILE A 165 13.36 -7.99 1.75
CA ILE A 165 12.32 -8.67 2.54
C ILE A 165 10.99 -8.86 1.79
N MET A 166 10.95 -8.55 0.50
CA MET A 166 9.72 -8.66 -0.30
C MET A 166 9.17 -10.10 -0.37
N TYR A 167 10.04 -11.11 -0.28
CA TYR A 167 9.61 -12.52 -0.23
C TYR A 167 8.81 -12.85 1.05
N ILE A 168 9.06 -12.14 2.16
CA ILE A 168 8.35 -12.35 3.43
C ILE A 168 6.87 -11.93 3.32
N ILE A 169 6.52 -11.12 2.32
CA ILE A 169 5.12 -10.75 1.99
C ILE A 169 4.35 -11.96 1.45
N LEU A 170 5.04 -13.00 0.96
CA LEU A 170 4.41 -14.24 0.50
C LEU A 170 4.00 -15.14 1.68
N ASP A 171 4.73 -15.11 2.79
CA ASP A 171 4.61 -16.09 3.89
C ASP A 171 3.62 -15.69 5.01
N ASP A 172 2.67 -14.79 4.74
CA ASP A 172 1.65 -14.29 5.68
C ASP A 172 2.14 -13.68 7.00
N PHE A 173 3.45 -13.68 7.29
CA PHE A 173 4.03 -13.26 8.58
C PHE A 173 3.49 -11.90 9.07
N PHE A 174 3.45 -10.90 8.19
CA PHE A 174 2.93 -9.57 8.55
C PHE A 174 1.40 -9.55 8.71
N LEU A 175 0.66 -10.39 7.99
CA LEU A 175 -0.79 -10.53 8.15
C LEU A 175 -1.12 -11.17 9.49
N GLU A 176 -0.39 -12.22 9.89
CA GLU A 176 -0.57 -12.85 11.21
C GLU A 176 -0.22 -11.89 12.35
N LYS A 177 0.86 -11.12 12.20
CA LYS A 177 1.25 -10.08 13.16
C LYS A 177 0.18 -8.99 13.28
N TYR A 178 -0.38 -8.56 12.15
CA TYR A 178 -1.50 -7.62 12.10
C TYR A 178 -2.71 -8.17 12.87
N LEU A 179 -3.17 -9.38 12.53
CA LEU A 179 -4.37 -10.01 13.11
C LEU A 179 -4.21 -10.25 14.61
N THR A 180 -3.03 -10.71 15.04
CA THR A 180 -2.71 -10.92 16.46
C THR A 180 -2.81 -9.61 17.24
N THR A 181 -2.22 -8.54 16.69
CA THR A 181 -2.23 -7.22 17.35
C THR A 181 -3.63 -6.60 17.36
N LEU A 182 -4.37 -6.74 16.26
CA LEU A 182 -5.73 -6.26 16.12
C LEU A 182 -6.63 -6.92 17.17
N LYS A 183 -6.63 -8.26 17.23
CA LYS A 183 -7.39 -9.04 18.22
C LYS A 183 -7.06 -8.62 19.65
N ASN A 184 -5.78 -8.62 20.02
CA ASN A 184 -5.35 -8.27 21.37
C ASN A 184 -5.74 -6.84 21.75
N THR A 185 -5.75 -5.92 20.79
CA THR A 185 -6.13 -4.52 21.04
C THR A 185 -7.65 -4.37 21.14
N MET A 186 -8.42 -5.05 20.29
CA MET A 186 -9.88 -5.09 20.38
C MET A 186 -10.35 -5.65 21.73
N GLU A 187 -9.71 -6.71 22.22
CA GLU A 187 -9.98 -7.28 23.55
C GLU A 187 -9.70 -6.29 24.67
N LYS A 188 -8.58 -5.56 24.62
CA LYS A 188 -8.24 -4.52 25.60
C LYS A 188 -9.18 -3.32 25.58
N LEU A 189 -9.82 -3.06 24.45
CA LEU A 189 -10.79 -1.97 24.27
C LEU A 189 -12.24 -2.41 24.48
N ASP A 190 -12.46 -3.65 24.91
CA ASP A 190 -13.78 -4.25 25.13
C ASP A 190 -14.70 -4.24 23.88
N CYS A 191 -14.11 -4.27 22.67
CA CYS A 191 -14.87 -4.30 21.41
C CYS A 191 -15.78 -5.54 21.36
N LYS A 192 -16.99 -5.38 20.83
CA LYS A 192 -17.99 -6.46 20.71
C LYS A 192 -17.92 -7.18 19.37
N ARG A 193 -17.38 -6.53 18.34
CA ARG A 193 -17.17 -7.12 17.02
C ARG A 193 -16.20 -8.30 17.09
N LYS A 194 -16.53 -9.39 16.40
CA LYS A 194 -15.63 -10.53 16.25
C LYS A 194 -14.36 -10.12 15.49
N PRO A 195 -13.15 -10.50 15.95
CA PRO A 195 -11.92 -10.23 15.22
C PRO A 195 -11.91 -10.89 13.83
N LEU A 196 -11.29 -10.19 12.88
CA LEU A 196 -11.04 -10.66 11.53
C LEU A 196 -10.17 -11.93 11.52
N THR A 197 -10.47 -12.88 10.64
CA THR A 197 -9.65 -14.08 10.40
C THR A 197 -8.68 -13.88 9.22
N LEU A 198 -7.70 -14.77 9.11
CA LEU A 198 -6.74 -14.73 7.99
C LEU A 198 -7.41 -14.97 6.64
N ASP A 199 -8.35 -15.90 6.55
CA ASP A 199 -9.06 -16.20 5.30
C ASP A 199 -9.96 -15.04 4.86
N GLU A 200 -10.68 -14.43 5.79
CA GLU A 200 -11.48 -13.22 5.52
C GLU A 200 -10.58 -12.07 5.05
N LEU A 201 -9.44 -11.85 5.72
CA LEU A 201 -8.48 -10.82 5.32
C LEU A 201 -7.92 -11.08 3.92
N LYS A 202 -7.47 -12.30 3.63
CA LYS A 202 -6.96 -12.68 2.31
C LYS A 202 -8.01 -12.54 1.22
N SER A 203 -9.26 -12.91 1.50
CA SER A 203 -10.39 -12.71 0.58
C SER A 203 -10.60 -11.23 0.29
N SER A 204 -10.61 -10.38 1.32
CA SER A 204 -10.72 -8.92 1.15
C SER A 204 -9.53 -8.32 0.38
N MET A 205 -8.31 -8.83 0.59
CA MET A 205 -7.12 -8.41 -0.15
C MET A 205 -7.20 -8.84 -1.62
N TRP A 206 -7.64 -10.07 -1.91
CA TRP A 206 -7.83 -10.55 -3.27
C TRP A 206 -8.88 -9.74 -4.04
N LYS A 207 -10.00 -9.42 -3.39
CA LYS A 207 -11.05 -8.54 -3.92
C LYS A 207 -10.49 -7.17 -4.32
N ARG A 208 -9.45 -6.68 -3.63
CA ARG A 208 -8.80 -5.37 -3.82
C ARG A 208 -7.41 -5.46 -4.44
N ARG A 209 -7.05 -6.58 -5.08
CA ARG A 209 -5.69 -6.83 -5.61
C ARG A 209 -5.18 -5.76 -6.58
N SER A 210 -6.08 -5.01 -7.22
CA SER A 210 -5.74 -3.83 -8.02
C SER A 210 -4.93 -2.80 -7.23
N LEU A 211 -5.19 -2.61 -5.93
CA LEU A 211 -4.35 -1.76 -5.07
C LEU A 211 -2.93 -2.28 -4.96
N GLY A 212 -2.76 -3.60 -4.83
CA GLY A 212 -1.44 -4.23 -4.80
C GLY A 212 -0.68 -4.03 -6.11
N LEU A 213 -1.37 -4.17 -7.25
CA LEU A 213 -0.81 -3.90 -8.58
C LEU A 213 -0.39 -2.44 -8.74
N ILE A 214 -1.26 -1.49 -8.41
CA ILE A 214 -0.98 -0.06 -8.46
C ILE A 214 0.22 0.30 -7.57
N SER A 215 0.20 -0.21 -6.35
CA SER A 215 1.24 0.00 -5.34
C SER A 215 2.61 -0.49 -5.83
N GLY A 216 2.71 -1.72 -6.32
CA GLY A 216 3.99 -2.29 -6.73
C GLY A 216 4.46 -1.98 -8.15
N LEU A 217 3.55 -1.65 -9.08
CA LEU A 217 3.90 -1.41 -10.51
C LEU A 217 3.90 0.06 -10.90
N ILE A 218 3.26 0.94 -10.13
CA ILE A 218 3.16 2.37 -10.44
C ILE A 218 3.87 3.19 -9.37
N PHE A 219 3.50 3.01 -8.11
CA PHE A 219 4.04 3.85 -7.03
C PHE A 219 5.44 3.44 -6.60
N TYR A 220 5.69 2.14 -6.43
CA TYR A 220 7.02 1.66 -6.06
C TYR A 220 8.12 2.14 -7.02
N PRO A 221 7.99 2.04 -8.37
CA PRO A 221 8.95 2.62 -9.29
C PRO A 221 9.14 4.12 -9.13
N LYS A 222 8.06 4.90 -8.98
CA LYS A 222 8.15 6.36 -8.83
C LYS A 222 8.94 6.76 -7.58
N PHE A 223 8.84 6.00 -6.49
CA PHE A 223 9.57 6.31 -5.26
C PHE A 223 11.07 6.00 -5.32
N VAL A 224 11.47 5.09 -6.22
CA VAL A 224 12.86 4.70 -6.40
C VAL A 224 13.68 5.79 -7.11
N ILE A 225 13.11 6.48 -8.12
CA ILE A 225 13.86 7.33 -9.08
C ILE A 225 13.97 8.82 -8.64
N GLU A 226 13.73 9.14 -7.37
CA GLU A 226 13.57 10.51 -6.83
C GLU A 226 12.34 11.29 -7.35
N ALA A 227 11.77 12.10 -6.46
CA ALA A 227 10.73 13.09 -6.79
C ALA A 227 11.25 14.23 -7.68
N ASP A 228 12.55 14.28 -7.97
CA ASP A 228 13.16 15.35 -8.78
C ASP A 228 13.09 15.03 -10.28
N VAL A 229 12.97 13.74 -10.63
CA VAL A 229 12.70 13.27 -12.01
C VAL A 229 11.20 13.24 -12.28
N VAL A 230 10.40 13.06 -11.22
CA VAL A 230 8.94 12.92 -11.26
C VAL A 230 8.29 14.15 -10.65
N GLY A 231 7.75 15.06 -11.46
CA GLY A 231 7.03 16.22 -10.94
C GLY A 231 5.93 15.82 -9.94
N PRO A 232 5.50 16.72 -9.01
CA PRO A 232 4.43 16.42 -8.06
C PRO A 232 3.25 15.73 -8.76
N ILE A 233 2.66 14.69 -8.14
CA ILE A 233 1.57 13.90 -8.74
C ILE A 233 0.47 14.82 -9.29
N LYS A 234 0.19 15.93 -8.61
CA LYS A 234 -0.76 16.95 -9.06
C LYS A 234 -0.36 17.60 -10.40
N GLU A 235 0.90 18.00 -10.58
CA GLU A 235 1.38 18.60 -11.83
C GLU A 235 1.41 17.57 -12.97
N VAL A 236 1.75 16.31 -12.68
CA VAL A 236 1.68 15.19 -13.62
C VAL A 236 0.23 14.97 -14.09
N LEU A 237 -0.73 15.01 -13.16
CA LEU A 237 -2.15 14.84 -13.44
C LEU A 237 -2.78 16.01 -14.19
N ASP A 238 -2.33 17.23 -13.91
CA ASP A 238 -2.82 18.46 -14.54
C ASP A 238 -2.24 18.63 -15.95
N ASN A 239 -0.97 18.25 -16.17
CA ASN A 239 -0.28 18.39 -17.46
C ASN A 239 -0.33 17.13 -18.35
N GLN A 240 -0.97 16.04 -17.89
CA GLN A 240 -1.02 14.74 -18.59
C GLN A 240 0.35 14.20 -18.99
N ILE A 241 1.40 14.51 -18.23
CA ILE A 241 2.76 14.04 -18.51
C ILE A 241 2.85 12.60 -18.02
N THR A 242 2.53 11.65 -18.90
CA THR A 242 2.84 10.25 -18.65
C THR A 242 4.34 10.09 -18.87
N GLU A 243 5.10 9.93 -17.80
CA GLU A 243 6.56 9.77 -17.87
C GLU A 243 6.92 8.41 -18.44
N VAL A 244 6.81 8.30 -19.77
CA VAL A 244 7.08 7.12 -20.58
C VAL A 244 8.52 6.61 -20.40
N SER A 245 9.46 7.49 -20.00
CA SER A 245 10.88 7.14 -19.86
C SER A 245 11.22 6.35 -18.61
N MET A 246 10.43 6.45 -17.52
CA MET A 246 10.85 5.94 -16.21
C MET A 246 10.98 4.41 -16.19
N TYR A 247 10.09 3.71 -16.90
CA TYR A 247 10.07 2.25 -16.94
C TYR A 247 11.23 1.64 -17.74
N SER A 248 11.97 2.46 -18.49
CA SER A 248 13.19 2.04 -19.21
C SER A 248 14.47 2.22 -18.40
N THR A 249 14.39 2.87 -17.22
CA THR A 249 15.56 3.13 -16.38
C THR A 249 16.09 1.83 -15.77
N PRO A 250 17.40 1.54 -15.83
CA PRO A 250 17.96 0.28 -15.32
C PRO A 250 17.58 -0.04 -13.87
N GLU A 251 17.53 0.97 -12.99
CA GLU A 251 17.15 0.81 -11.59
C GLU A 251 15.70 0.34 -11.42
N VAL A 252 14.77 0.90 -12.20
CA VAL A 252 13.35 0.50 -12.20
C VAL A 252 13.19 -0.90 -12.74
N VAL A 253 13.86 -1.21 -13.86
CA VAL A 253 13.83 -2.54 -14.47
C VAL A 253 14.33 -3.59 -13.46
N GLU A 254 15.44 -3.32 -12.77
CA GLU A 254 15.97 -4.22 -11.74
C GLU A 254 14.96 -4.47 -10.62
N LYS A 255 14.33 -3.42 -10.10
CA LYS A 255 13.35 -3.53 -9.01
C LYS A 255 12.08 -4.25 -9.46
N LEU A 256 11.52 -3.90 -10.60
CA LEU A 256 10.33 -4.55 -11.15
C LEU A 256 10.60 -6.02 -11.48
N SER A 257 11.80 -6.37 -11.93
CA SER A 257 12.19 -7.77 -12.17
C SER A 257 12.12 -8.66 -10.93
N LYS A 258 12.17 -8.07 -9.72
CA LYS A 258 12.00 -8.76 -8.43
C LYS A 258 10.53 -8.79 -7.96
N VAL A 259 9.74 -7.78 -8.30
CA VAL A 259 8.33 -7.64 -7.86
C VAL A 259 7.37 -8.43 -8.74
N ILE A 260 7.55 -8.37 -10.07
CA ILE A 260 6.63 -8.99 -11.04
C ILE A 260 6.48 -10.51 -10.80
N PRO A 261 7.55 -11.29 -10.57
CA PRO A 261 7.40 -12.71 -10.28
C PRO A 261 6.57 -13.00 -9.02
N LEU A 262 6.68 -12.16 -7.99
CA LEU A 262 5.90 -12.29 -6.76
C LEU A 262 4.41 -12.02 -6.99
N MET A 263 4.09 -11.06 -7.86
CA MET A 263 2.71 -10.77 -8.25
C MET A 263 2.10 -11.89 -9.10
N GLU A 264 2.90 -12.45 -10.01
CA GLU A 264 2.53 -13.62 -10.81
C GLU A 264 2.25 -14.83 -9.91
N GLU A 265 3.13 -15.13 -8.95
CA GLU A 265 2.95 -16.24 -8.00
C GLU A 265 1.69 -16.08 -7.15
N LYS A 266 1.34 -14.84 -6.77
CA LYS A 266 0.08 -14.53 -6.08
C LYS A 266 -1.15 -14.58 -6.99
N GLY A 267 -1.00 -14.75 -8.30
CA GLY A 267 -2.10 -14.70 -9.28
C GLY A 267 -2.65 -13.30 -9.52
N TYR A 268 -1.91 -12.23 -9.16
CA TYR A 268 -2.39 -10.86 -9.32
C TYR A 268 -2.40 -10.42 -10.78
N LEU A 269 -1.65 -11.09 -11.66
CA LEU A 269 -1.58 -10.80 -13.08
C LEU A 269 -2.63 -11.54 -13.93
N ASP A 270 -3.46 -12.39 -13.31
CA ASP A 270 -4.49 -13.21 -13.98
C ASP A 270 -5.92 -12.60 -13.92
#